data_AF-A0A930F4Z0-F1
#
_entry.id   AF-A0A930F4Z0-F1
#
_cell.length_a   1.000
_cell.length_b   1.000
_cell.length_c   1.000
_cell.angle_alpha   90.00
_cell.angle_beta   90.00
_cell.angle_gamma   90.00
#
_symmetry.space_group_name_H-M   'P 1'
#
loop_
_entity.id
_entity.type
_entity.pdbx_description
1 polymer ?
#
loop_
_entity_poly.entity_id
_entity_poly.type
_entity_poly.pdbx_seq_one_letter_code
_entity_poly.pdbx_strand_id
1 'polypeptide(L)'
;MKLIYKVEDKPQFHQLVIFAFQQLLAIMAATIAVPLIIKNGMNTAAALFGAGVGTLVYVAFTRKKSPVFLGSSFAFIGSMSAAFAGATTVAAGYV
;
A
#
# COMPACT_ATOMS: atom_id res chain seq x y z
N MET A 1 8.40 -10.58 -31.03
CA MET A 1 8.32 -10.12 -29.62
C MET A 1 6.88 -10.28 -29.16
N LYS A 2 6.61 -11.00 -28.07
CA LYS A 2 5.26 -11.11 -27.49
C LYS A 2 5.06 -9.85 -26.62
N LEU A 3 4.20 -8.93 -27.04
CA LEU A 3 4.01 -7.62 -26.40
C LEU A 3 3.06 -7.64 -25.18
N ILE A 4 2.46 -8.79 -24.89
CA ILE A 4 1.47 -8.97 -23.83
C ILE A 4 1.85 -10.18 -23.00
N TYR A 5 2.08 -9.97 -21.70
CA TYR A 5 2.32 -11.04 -20.72
C TYR A 5 1.00 -11.47 -20.08
N LYS A 6 0.76 -12.78 -20.01
CA LYS A 6 -0.32 -13.36 -19.20
C LYS A 6 0.13 -13.52 -17.74
N VAL A 7 -0.83 -13.71 -16.82
CA VAL A 7 -0.56 -13.88 -15.38
C VAL A 7 0.41 -15.04 -15.08
N GLU A 8 0.37 -16.08 -15.91
CA GLU A 8 1.20 -17.28 -15.76
C GLU A 8 2.58 -17.15 -16.44
N ASP A 9 2.75 -16.14 -17.31
CA ASP A 9 3.98 -15.94 -18.05
C ASP A 9 5.07 -15.38 -17.11
N LYS A 10 6.26 -15.97 -17.13
CA LYS A 10 7.43 -15.47 -16.38
C LYS A 10 8.39 -14.74 -17.34
N PRO A 11 8.48 -13.40 -17.30
CA PRO A 11 9.45 -12.67 -18.10
C PRO A 11 10.89 -12.97 -17.67
N GLN A 12 11.85 -12.55 -18.49
CA GLN A 12 13.27 -12.68 -18.18
C GLN A 12 13.62 -11.91 -16.89
N PHE A 13 14.60 -12.40 -16.13
CA PHE A 13 14.95 -11.86 -14.81
C PHE A 13 15.23 -10.35 -14.81
N HIS A 14 15.92 -9.83 -15.83
CA HIS A 14 16.20 -8.40 -15.94
C HIS A 14 14.91 -7.57 -16.16
N GLN A 15 13.97 -8.08 -16.96
CA GLN A 15 12.67 -7.42 -17.18
C GLN A 15 11.82 -7.47 -15.91
N LEU A 16 11.86 -8.58 -15.16
CA LEU A 16 11.18 -8.70 -13.87
C LEU A 16 11.63 -7.62 -12.87
N VAL A 17 12.94 -7.39 -12.76
CA VAL A 17 13.47 -6.35 -11.86
C VAL A 17 13.00 -4.97 -12.29
N ILE A 18 13.06 -4.65 -13.59
CA ILE A 18 12.61 -3.35 -14.11
C ILE A 18 11.11 -3.14 -13.85
N PHE A 19 10.27 -4.13 -14.16
CA PHE A 19 8.82 -4.03 -13.94
C PHE A 19 8.45 -3.96 -12.45
N ALA A 20 9.15 -4.69 -11.58
CA ALA A 20 8.96 -4.60 -10.14
C ALA A 20 9.27 -3.19 -9.62
N PHE A 21 10.36 -2.59 -10.11
CA PHE A 21 10.73 -1.22 -9.75
C PHE A 21 9.71 -0.20 -10.27
N GLN A 22 9.24 -0.37 -11.51
CA GLN A 22 8.21 0.48 -12.10
C GLN A 22 6.91 0.43 -11.29
N GLN A 23 6.47 -0.77 -10.89
CA GLN A 23 5.30 -0.95 -10.06
C GLN A 23 5.48 -0.29 -8.69
N LEU A 24 6.64 -0.51 -8.05
CA LEU A 24 6.97 0.09 -6.75
C LEU A 24 6.86 1.61 -6.82
N LEU A 25 7.46 2.25 -7.84
CA LEU A 25 7.39 3.70 -8.00
C LEU A 25 5.96 4.20 -8.21
N ALA A 26 5.14 3.47 -8.97
CA ALA A 26 3.75 3.84 -9.25
C ALA A 26 2.87 3.85 -8.00
N ILE A 27 3.03 2.87 -7.10
CA ILE A 27 2.17 2.70 -5.91
C ILE A 27 2.73 3.37 -4.65
N MET A 28 4.02 3.69 -4.64
CA MET A 28 4.72 4.28 -3.50
C MET A 28 4.10 5.62 -3.10
N ALA A 29 3.79 6.48 -4.08
CA ALA A 29 3.18 7.79 -3.81
C ALA A 29 1.85 7.66 -3.05
N ALA A 30 0.97 6.75 -3.49
CA ALA A 30 -0.31 6.52 -2.82
C ALA A 30 -0.14 5.92 -1.41
N THR A 31 0.80 4.98 -1.24
CA THR A 31 1.05 4.32 0.04
C THR A 31 1.65 5.27 1.08
N ILE A 32 2.47 6.24 0.64
CA ILE A 32 3.05 7.26 1.52
C ILE A 32 2.07 8.43 1.75
N ALA A 33 1.15 8.71 0.81
CA ALA A 33 0.23 9.85 0.91
C ALA A 33 -0.65 9.78 2.16
N VAL A 34 -1.27 8.63 2.47
CA VAL A 34 -2.17 8.50 3.64
C VAL A 34 -1.48 8.84 4.97
N PRO A 35 -0.35 8.20 5.35
CA PRO A 35 0.36 8.53 6.59
C PRO A 35 0.86 9.99 6.61
N LEU A 36 1.24 10.55 5.46
CA LEU A 36 1.64 11.96 5.36
C LEU A 36 0.48 12.95 5.48
N ILE A 37 -0.73 12.59 5.06
CA ILE A 37 -1.92 13.43 5.19
C ILE A 37 -2.42 13.43 6.64
N ILE A 38 -2.43 12.25 7.27
CA ILE A 38 -2.95 12.08 8.61
C ILE A 38 -2.06 12.70 9.68
N LYS A 39 -0.72 12.78 9.47
CA LYS A 39 0.24 13.47 10.36
C LYS A 39 0.09 13.19 11.87
N ASN A 40 -0.28 11.96 12.25
CA ASN A 40 -0.41 11.54 13.65
C ASN A 40 0.72 10.57 14.06
N GLY A 41 1.98 10.91 13.74
CA GLY A 41 3.13 10.05 14.08
C GLY A 41 3.20 8.72 13.31
N MET A 42 2.48 8.59 12.20
CA MET A 42 2.48 7.39 11.37
C MET A 42 3.81 7.23 10.62
N ASN A 43 4.41 6.05 10.70
CA ASN A 43 5.65 5.74 10.00
C ASN A 43 5.37 5.28 8.56
N THR A 44 5.89 6.03 7.58
CA THR A 44 5.77 5.72 6.15
C THR A 44 6.48 4.42 5.76
N ALA A 45 7.60 4.09 6.41
CA ALA A 45 8.30 2.83 6.19
C ALA A 45 7.47 1.63 6.65
N ALA A 46 6.75 1.76 7.77
CA ALA A 46 5.85 0.72 8.26
C ALA A 46 4.66 0.51 7.29
N ALA A 47 4.12 1.59 6.71
CA ALA A 47 3.07 1.51 5.71
C ALA A 47 3.54 0.78 4.42
N LEU A 48 4.73 1.12 3.91
CA LEU A 48 5.32 0.44 2.75
C LEU A 48 5.64 -1.02 3.03
N PHE A 49 6.18 -1.33 4.22
CA PHE A 49 6.45 -2.70 4.64
C PHE A 49 5.15 -3.51 4.73
N GLY A 50 4.12 -2.96 5.38
CA GLY A 50 2.80 -3.59 5.48
C GLY A 50 2.13 -3.81 4.12
N ALA A 51 2.26 -2.85 3.20
CA ALA A 51 1.79 -2.99 1.81
C ALA A 51 2.48 -4.15 1.06
N GLY A 52 3.80 -4.28 1.21
CA GLY A 52 4.58 -5.37 0.64
C GLY A 52 4.20 -6.73 1.22
N VAL A 53 4.19 -6.85 2.55
CA VAL A 53 3.82 -8.10 3.24
C VAL A 53 2.37 -8.48 2.94
N GLY A 54 1.44 -7.52 3.00
CA GLY A 54 0.04 -7.74 2.66
C GLY A 54 -0.15 -8.23 1.23
N THR A 55 0.61 -7.68 0.29
CA THR A 55 0.59 -8.16 -1.11
C THR A 55 1.07 -9.61 -1.22
N LEU A 56 2.15 -9.98 -0.53
CA LEU A 56 2.63 -11.37 -0.51
C LEU A 56 1.59 -12.33 0.07
N VAL A 57 0.95 -11.93 1.17
CA VAL A 57 -0.14 -12.70 1.79
C VAL A 57 -1.30 -12.84 0.81
N TYR A 58 -1.76 -11.74 0.19
CA TYR A 58 -2.84 -11.76 -0.80
C TYR A 58 -2.55 -12.72 -1.97
N VAL A 59 -1.34 -12.66 -2.53
CA VAL A 59 -0.92 -13.53 -3.64
C VAL A 59 -0.86 -15.00 -3.20
N ALA A 60 -0.43 -15.27 -1.97
CA ALA A 60 -0.41 -16.63 -1.42
C ALA A 60 -1.84 -17.19 -1.29
N PHE A 61 -2.77 -16.41 -0.73
CA PHE A 61 -4.18 -16.82 -0.57
C PHE A 61 -4.92 -16.95 -1.91
N THR A 62 -4.65 -16.08 -2.88
CA THR A 62 -5.23 -16.15 -4.23
C THR A 62 -4.54 -17.18 -5.14
N ARG A 63 -3.60 -17.97 -4.59
CA ARG A 63 -2.85 -19.03 -5.31
C ARG A 63 -2.21 -18.51 -6.61
N LYS A 64 -1.67 -17.28 -6.59
CA LYS A 64 -1.01 -16.63 -7.74
C LYS A 64 -1.92 -16.42 -8.97
N LYS A 65 -3.24 -16.42 -8.80
CA LYS A 65 -4.20 -16.20 -9.90
C LYS A 65 -4.59 -14.74 -10.10
N SER A 66 -4.39 -13.89 -9.08
CA SER A 66 -4.76 -12.48 -9.10
C SER A 66 -3.53 -11.58 -8.93
N PRO A 67 -3.11 -10.84 -9.96
CA PRO A 67 -1.94 -9.96 -9.90
C PRO A 67 -2.32 -8.59 -9.33
N VAL A 68 -2.68 -8.54 -8.03
CA VAL A 68 -3.04 -7.29 -7.34
C VAL A 68 -1.99 -6.93 -6.31
N PHE A 69 -1.67 -5.64 -6.22
CA PHE A 69 -0.84 -5.05 -5.18
C PHE A 69 -1.71 -4.29 -4.18
N LEU A 70 -1.41 -4.41 -2.89
CA LEU A 70 -2.13 -3.73 -1.82
C LEU A 70 -1.41 -2.43 -1.43
N GLY A 71 -2.08 -1.29 -1.56
CA GLY A 71 -1.59 0.02 -1.08
C GLY A 71 -2.46 0.61 0.03
N SER A 72 -2.08 1.79 0.54
CA SER A 72 -2.91 2.51 1.51
C SER A 72 -4.21 3.00 0.87
N SER A 73 -5.34 2.76 1.55
CA SER A 73 -6.65 3.19 1.06
C SER A 73 -7.00 4.60 1.55
N PHE A 74 -7.35 5.47 0.61
CA PHE A 74 -7.71 6.87 0.89
C PHE A 74 -9.08 7.00 1.57
N ALA A 75 -9.90 5.94 1.52
CA ALA A 75 -11.18 5.90 2.21
C ALA A 75 -11.04 6.05 3.73
N PHE A 76 -9.88 5.69 4.30
CA PHE A 76 -9.63 5.80 5.73
C PHE A 76 -9.22 7.20 6.19
N ILE A 77 -8.98 8.16 5.28
CA ILE A 77 -8.52 9.49 5.67
C ILE A 77 -9.55 10.19 6.58
N GLY A 78 -10.83 10.18 6.19
CA GLY A 78 -11.88 10.87 6.94
C GLY A 78 -12.18 10.24 8.30
N SER A 79 -12.25 8.91 8.36
CA SER A 79 -12.51 8.21 9.62
C SER A 79 -11.31 8.29 10.58
N MET A 80 -10.08 8.19 10.08
CA MET A 80 -8.88 8.38 10.90
C MET A 80 -8.78 9.81 11.42
N SER A 81 -8.99 10.83 10.60
CA SER A 81 -8.91 12.22 11.06
C SER A 81 -9.94 12.53 12.14
N ALA A 82 -11.18 12.05 11.97
CA ALA A 82 -12.22 12.17 12.98
C ALA A 82 -11.84 11.44 14.29
N ALA A 83 -11.33 10.21 14.19
CA ALA A 83 -10.92 9.42 15.35
C ALA A 83 -9.76 10.08 16.12
N PHE A 84 -8.74 10.59 15.43
CA PHE A 84 -7.62 11.29 16.07
C PHE A 84 -8.04 12.61 16.70
N ALA A 85 -8.91 13.38 16.04
CA ALA A 85 -9.49 14.60 16.62
C ALA A 85 -10.27 14.30 17.91
N GLY A 86 -11.11 13.26 17.90
CA GLY A 86 -11.84 12.81 19.09
C GLY A 86 -10.92 12.34 20.22
N ALA A 87 -9.84 11.62 19.89
CA ALA A 87 -8.85 11.20 20.89
C ALA A 87 -8.15 12.39 21.55
N THR A 88 -7.81 13.43 20.78
CA THR A 88 -7.22 14.66 21.34
C THR A 88 -8.19 15.43 22.22
N THR A 89 -9.48 15.47 21.90
CA THR A 89 -10.48 16.16 22.74
C THR A 89 -10.70 15.47 24.08
N VAL A 90 -10.71 14.13 24.08
CA VAL A 90 -10.79 13.33 25.32
C VAL A 90 -9.54 13.52 26.17
N ALA A 91 -8.35 13.45 25.56
CA ALA A 91 -7.09 13.65 26.29
C ALA A 91 -6.97 15.05 26.91
N ALA A 92 -7.60 16.05 26.30
CA ALA A 92 -7.65 17.42 26.80
C ALA A 92 -8.78 17.67 27.84
N GLY A 93 -9.59 16.66 28.17
CA GLY A 93 -10.65 16.74 29.18
C GLY A 93 -11.90 17.50 28.74
N TYR A 94 -12.10 17.70 27.44
CA TYR A 94 -13.31 18.34 26.90
C TYR A 94 -14.48 17.36 26.72
N VAL A 95 -14.21 16.05 26.81
CA VAL A 95 -15.17 14.94 26.77
C VAL A 95 -14.70 13.83 27.70
#